data_AF-A0A0S8IQH7-F1
#
_entry.id   AF-A0A0S8IQH7-F1
#
_cell.length_a   1.000
_cell.length_b   1.000
_cell.length_c   1.000
_cell.angle_alpha   90.00
_cell.angle_beta   90.00
_cell.angle_gamma   90.00
#
_symmetry.space_group_name_H-M   'P 1'
#
loop_
_entity.id
_entity.type
_entity.pdbx_description
1 polymer ?
#
loop_
_entity_poly.entity_id
_entity_poly.type
_entity_poly.pdbx_seq_one_letter_code
_entity_poly.pdbx_strand_id
1 'polypeptide(L)' 'MKAFNFFKEDELKEVDIIIESPVSFEEAQKDFVQIKANDLTIPVISIDKLIKMKRKTARAIDKLDIEELTKIKKLKKSL' A
#
# COMPACT_ATOMS: atom_id res chain seq x y z
N MET A 1 3.61 -9.10 7.92
CA MET A 1 2.32 -9.00 7.20
C MET A 1 2.07 -10.33 6.53
N LYS A 2 0.82 -10.81 6.51
CA LYS A 2 0.42 -12.04 5.80
C LYS A 2 -0.75 -11.73 4.89
N ALA A 3 -0.82 -12.45 3.77
CA ALA A 3 -1.88 -12.33 2.77
C ALA A 3 -2.24 -13.71 2.22
N PHE A 4 -3.51 -13.89 1.82
CA PHE A 4 -3.90 -14.92 0.88
C PHE A 4 -3.78 -14.37 -0.54
N ASN A 5 -2.99 -15.02 -1.37
CA ASN A 5 -2.82 -14.65 -2.77
C ASN A 5 -3.79 -15.46 -3.63
N PHE A 6 -4.57 -14.75 -4.44
CA PHE A 6 -5.38 -15.32 -5.52
C PHE A 6 -4.73 -14.93 -6.83
N PHE A 7 -4.19 -15.90 -7.55
CA PHE A 7 -3.56 -15.68 -8.84
C PHE A 7 -4.22 -16.53 -9.91
N LYS A 8 -4.10 -16.10 -11.16
CA LYS A 8 -4.51 -16.90 -12.31
C LYS A 8 -3.26 -17.44 -13.00
N GLU A 9 -3.18 -18.76 -13.14
CA GLU A 9 -2.11 -19.41 -13.90
C GLU A 9 -2.06 -18.86 -15.33
N ASP A 10 -0.86 -18.68 -15.86
CA ASP A 10 -0.56 -18.15 -17.20
C ASP A 10 -1.04 -16.70 -17.48
N GLU A 11 -1.48 -15.96 -16.46
CA GLU A 11 -1.76 -14.53 -16.56
C GLU A 11 -1.03 -13.75 -15.45
N LEU A 12 -0.56 -12.54 -15.76
CA LEU A 12 -0.02 -11.61 -14.75
C LEU A 12 -1.16 -10.90 -14.00
N LYS A 13 -2.08 -11.68 -13.42
CA LYS A 13 -3.21 -11.19 -12.62
C LYS A 13 -3.22 -11.85 -11.25
N GLU A 14 -3.00 -11.03 -10.24
CA GLU A 14 -2.98 -11.44 -8.84
C GLU A 14 -3.78 -10.46 -7.97
N VAL A 15 -4.37 -10.99 -6.91
CA VAL A 15 -5.05 -10.24 -5.86
C VAL A 15 -4.59 -10.79 -4.52
N ASP A 16 -3.93 -9.95 -3.73
CA ASP A 16 -3.56 -10.25 -2.35
C ASP A 16 -4.63 -9.76 -1.37
N ILE A 17 -5.22 -10.69 -0.61
CA ILE A 17 -6.10 -10.37 0.52
C ILE A 17 -5.27 -10.38 1.80
N ILE A 18 -5.03 -9.19 2.37
CA ILE A 18 -4.27 -9.05 3.60
C ILE A 18 -5.08 -9.57 4.80
N ILE A 19 -4.53 -10.56 5.51
CA ILE A 19 -5.16 -11.18 6.69
C ILE A 19 -4.47 -10.83 8.01
N GLU A 20 -3.21 -10.39 7.95
CA GLU A 20 -2.46 -9.95 9.14
C GLU A 20 -1.63 -8.73 8.79
N SER A 21 -1.98 -7.57 9.36
CA SER A 21 -1.38 -6.27 9.05
C SER A 21 -1.08 -5.46 10.32
N PRO A 22 -0.01 -4.64 10.35
CA PRO A 22 0.19 -3.64 11.41
C PRO A 22 -0.77 -2.43 11.33
N VAL A 23 -1.59 -2.37 10.28
CA VAL A 23 -2.62 -1.36 10.08
C VAL A 23 -3.94 -2.07 9.84
N SER A 24 -4.93 -1.85 10.71
CA SER A 24 -6.27 -2.42 10.50
C SER A 24 -6.99 -1.73 9.34
N PHE A 25 -8.04 -2.35 8.83
CA PHE A 25 -8.85 -1.74 7.77
C PHE A 25 -9.51 -0.44 8.25
N GLU A 26 -10.05 -0.43 9.47
CA GLU A 26 -10.67 0.73 10.11
C GLU A 26 -9.65 1.84 10.34
N GLU A 27 -8.40 1.49 10.70
CA GLU A 27 -7.32 2.46 10.75
C GLU A 27 -7.08 3.04 9.36
N ALA A 28 -6.88 2.21 8.33
CA ALA A 28 -6.64 2.65 6.96
C ALA A 28 -7.78 3.56 6.44
N GLN A 29 -9.01 3.31 6.83
CA GLN A 29 -10.17 4.10 6.40
C GLN A 29 -10.17 5.55 6.91
N LYS A 30 -9.46 5.86 7.99
CA LYS A 30 -9.46 7.21 8.60
C LYS A 30 -8.81 8.28 7.72
N ASP A 31 -7.89 7.91 6.84
CA ASP A 31 -7.08 8.85 6.05
C ASP A 31 -6.74 8.32 4.64
N PHE A 32 -7.55 7.39 4.10
CA PHE A 32 -7.34 6.92 2.73
C PHE A 32 -7.42 8.10 1.75
N VAL A 33 -6.70 7.97 0.64
CA VAL A 33 -6.74 8.93 -0.46
C VAL A 33 -7.51 8.32 -1.62
N GLN A 34 -8.38 9.09 -2.26
CA GLN A 34 -9.06 8.65 -3.48
C GLN A 34 -8.12 8.88 -4.67
N ILE A 35 -7.87 7.84 -5.45
CA ILE A 35 -7.10 7.89 -6.69
C ILE A 35 -8.03 7.57 -7.85
N LYS A 36 -8.07 8.46 -8.85
CA LYS A 36 -8.83 8.22 -10.08
C LYS A 36 -7.97 7.47 -11.09
N ALA A 37 -8.46 6.32 -11.54
CA ALA A 37 -7.88 5.52 -12.60
C ALA A 37 -8.96 5.30 -13.66
N ASN A 38 -8.86 6.02 -14.78
CA ASN A 38 -9.90 6.08 -15.82
C ASN A 38 -11.28 6.51 -15.25
N ASP A 39 -12.26 5.64 -15.36
CA ASP A 39 -13.63 5.76 -14.87
C ASP A 39 -13.79 5.24 -13.43
N LEU A 40 -12.75 4.64 -12.84
CA LEU A 40 -12.76 4.11 -11.49
C LEU A 40 -12.15 5.11 -10.50
N THR A 41 -12.79 5.24 -9.33
CA THR A 41 -12.21 5.93 -8.17
C THR A 41 -11.91 4.89 -7.10
N ILE A 42 -10.62 4.74 -6.76
CA ILE A 42 -10.12 3.71 -5.88
C ILE A 42 -9.64 4.35 -4.57
N PRO A 43 -10.13 3.90 -3.40
CA PRO A 43 -9.55 4.28 -2.12
C PRO A 43 -8.20 3.58 -1.95
N VAL A 44 -7.15 4.37 -1.78
CA VAL A 44 -5.78 3.91 -1.57
C VAL A 44 -5.32 4.32 -0.18
N ILE A 45 -4.64 3.43 0.53
CA ILE A 45 -4.11 3.69 1.87
C ILE A 45 -3.16 4.90 1.87
N SER A 46 -3.12 5.67 2.95
CA SER A 46 -2.20 6.79 3.09
C SER A 46 -0.74 6.33 3.01
N ILE A 47 0.13 7.21 2.49
CA ILE A 47 1.58 6.92 2.37
C ILE A 47 2.17 6.57 3.75
N ASP A 48 1.71 7.22 4.82
CA ASP A 48 2.21 6.97 6.17
C ASP A 48 1.87 5.58 6.68
N LYS A 49 0.65 5.12 6.44
CA LYS A 49 0.22 3.77 6.79
C LYS A 49 0.84 2.71 5.87
N LEU A 50 1.05 3.03 4.60
CA LEU A 50 1.79 2.14 3.69
C LEU A 50 3.23 1.93 4.15
N ILE A 51 3.93 2.99 4.56
CA ILE A 51 5.27 2.90 5.17
C ILE A 51 5.23 2.03 6.44
N LYS A 52 4.21 2.20 7.30
CA LYS A 52 4.04 1.36 8.51
C LYS A 52 3.87 -0.12 8.15
N MET A 53 3.11 -0.43 7.10
CA MET A 53 2.95 -1.80 6.58
C MET A 53 4.28 -2.38 6.09
N LYS A 54 5.03 -1.63 5.27
CA LYS A 54 6.33 -2.03 4.70
C LYS A 54 7.44 -2.20 5.74
N ARG A 55 7.44 -1.43 6.83
CA ARG A 55 8.44 -1.59 7.92
C ARG A 55 8.34 -2.92 8.65
N LYS A 56 7.14 -3.53 8.72
CA LYS A 56 6.91 -4.81 9.42
C LYS A 56 7.22 -6.01 8.52
N THR A 57 7.47 -5.81 7.23
CA THR A 57 7.89 -6.88 6.32
C THR A 57 9.42 -6.92 6.28
N ALA A 58 10.01 -8.08 6.55
CA ALA A 58 11.46 -8.25 6.61
C ALA A 58 12.10 -8.45 5.22
N ARG A 59 11.48 -7.91 4.14
CA ARG A 59 12.00 -8.09 2.78
C ARG A 59 13.02 -7.00 2.49
N ALA A 60 14.18 -7.38 1.94
CA ALA A 60 15.25 -6.43 1.60
C ALA A 60 14.80 -5.29 0.65
N ILE A 61 13.77 -5.55 -0.16
CA ILE A 61 13.14 -4.60 -1.10
C ILE A 61 12.39 -3.45 -0.37
N ASP A 62 11.98 -3.65 0.88
CA ASP A 62 11.15 -2.68 1.61
C ASP A 62 11.91 -1.40 2.02
N LYS A 63 13.24 -1.42 2.07
CA LYS A 63 14.04 -0.22 2.39
C LYS A 63 13.99 0.83 1.27
N LEU A 64 14.14 0.39 0.02
CA LEU A 64 14.05 1.26 -1.16
C LEU A 64 12.64 1.84 -1.31
N ASP A 65 11.61 1.01 -1.11
CA ASP A 65 10.22 1.45 -1.15
C ASP A 65 9.95 2.55 -0.11
N ILE A 66 10.46 2.39 1.12
CA ILE A 66 10.29 3.41 2.18
C ILE A 66 11.01 4.71 1.80
N GLU A 67 12.19 4.64 1.20
CA GLU A 67 12.94 5.81 0.76
C GLU A 67 12.18 6.58 -0.33
N GLU A 68 11.69 5.89 -1.36
CA GLU A 68 10.89 6.51 -2.43
C GLU A 68 9.56 7.08 -1.93
N LEU A 69 8.83 6.34 -1.09
CA LEU A 69 7.60 6.83 -0.46
C LEU A 69 7.85 8.08 0.40
N THR A 70 9.00 8.15 1.06
CA THR A 70 9.39 9.33 1.84
C THR A 70 9.68 10.53 0.94
N LYS A 71 10.30 10.34 -0.23
CA LYS A 71 10.49 11.41 -1.23
C LYS A 71 9.15 11.93 -1.74
N ILE A 72 8.23 11.04 -2.11
CA ILE A 72 6.87 11.41 -2.55
C ILE A 72 6.14 12.21 -1.46
N LYS A 73 6.22 11.77 -0.20
CA LYS A 73 5.63 12.49 0.93
C LYS A 73 6.17 13.91 1.07
N LYS A 74 7.48 14.11 0.87
CA LYS A 74 8.10 15.45 0.91
C LYS A 74 7.60 16.34 -0.21
N LEU A 75 7.55 15.83 -1.44
CA LEU A 75 7.04 16.58 -2.61
C LEU A 75 5.59 17.02 -2.43
N LYS A 76 4.73 16.17 -1.85
CA LYS A 76 3.34 16.52 -1.56
C LYS A 76 3.16 17.58 -0.47
N LYS A 77 4.15 17.78 0.42
CA LYS A 77 4.08 18.83 1.46
C LYS A 77 4.55 20.19 0.96
N SER A 78 5.29 20.24 -0.14
CA SER A 78 5.80 21.47 -0.76
C SER A 78 4.86 22.05 -1.83
N LEU A 79 3.76 21.36 -2.12
CA LEU A 79 2.65 21.82 -2.95
C LEU A 79 1.54 22.36 -2.05
#